data_AF-A0AAV6DGD3-F1
#
_entry.id   AF-A0AAV6DGD3-F1
#
_cell.length_a   1.000
_cell.length_b   1.000
_cell.length_c   1.000
_cell.angle_alpha   90.00
_cell.angle_beta   90.00
_cell.angle_gamma   90.00
#
_symmetry.space_group_name_H-M   'P 1'
#
loop_
_entity.id
_entity.type
_entity.pdbx_description
1 polymer ?
#
loop_
_entity_poly.entity_id
_entity_poly.type
_entity_poly.pdbx_seq_one_letter_code
_entity_poly.pdbx_strand_id
1 'polypeptide(L)' 'MTADNRNAGEDSRHWGPVSRSRIVGRPTWVYWSAGADGDARWDRVGLRLR' A
#
# COMPACT_ATOMS: atom_id res chain seq x y z
N MET A 1 -4.54 2.46 11.60
CA MET A 1 -4.28 2.07 10.19
C MET A 1 -4.58 0.58 10.06
N THR A 2 -5.14 0.14 8.94
CA THR A 2 -5.51 -1.26 8.72
C THR A 2 -5.06 -1.66 7.32
N ALA A 3 -4.44 -2.82 7.20
CA ALA A 3 -3.98 -3.34 5.91
C ALA A 3 -5.14 -3.97 5.13
N ASP A 4 -5.12 -3.87 3.80
CA ASP A 4 -6.11 -4.54 2.94
C ASP A 4 -5.96 -6.06 3.00
N ASN A 5 -4.72 -6.56 3.04
CA ASN A 5 -4.45 -7.98 3.28
C ASN A 5 -4.57 -8.30 4.77
N ARG A 6 -5.80 -8.58 5.21
CA ARG A 6 -6.18 -8.69 6.63
C ARG A 6 -5.48 -9.78 7.42
N ASN A 7 -5.00 -10.83 6.76
CA ASN A 7 -4.44 -12.01 7.42
C ASN A 7 -2.90 -12.03 7.43
N ALA A 8 -2.25 -11.15 6.67
CA ALA A 8 -0.78 -11.09 6.59
C ALA A 8 -0.21 -9.70 6.90
N GLY A 9 -1.06 -8.68 7.05
CA GLY A 9 -0.63 -7.32 7.35
C GLY A 9 -0.58 -7.04 8.85
N GLU A 10 0.60 -6.69 9.34
CA GLU A 10 0.82 -6.10 10.67
C GLU A 10 0.32 -4.64 10.67
N ASP A 11 -0.75 -4.37 11.41
CA ASP A 11 -1.37 -3.04 11.44
C ASP A 11 -1.78 -2.62 12.87
N SER A 12 -2.60 -1.57 13.01
CA SER A 12 -2.98 -1.06 14.33
C SER A 12 -3.73 -2.07 15.21
N ARG A 13 -4.21 -3.19 14.67
CA ARG A 13 -4.75 -4.31 15.46
C ARG A 13 -3.70 -4.98 16.35
N HIS A 14 -2.43 -4.92 15.95
CA HIS A 14 -1.29 -5.50 16.68
C HIS A 14 -0.50 -4.43 17.46
N TRP A 15 -0.38 -3.21 16.91
CA TRP A 15 0.55 -2.19 17.43
C TRP A 15 -0.13 -0.91 17.96
N GLY A 16 -1.46 -0.84 17.91
CA GLY A 16 -2.22 0.33 18.34
C GLY A 16 -2.26 1.48 17.31
N PRO A 17 -2.88 2.62 17.66
CA PRO A 17 -3.10 3.74 16.75
C PRO A 17 -1.81 4.48 16.40
N VAL A 18 -1.75 5.04 15.18
CA VAL A 18 -0.63 5.85 14.69
C VAL A 18 -0.88 7.33 14.97
N SER A 19 0.08 8.01 15.61
CA SER A 19 0.01 9.46 15.82
C SER A 19 -0.01 10.24 14.51
N ARG A 20 -0.78 11.33 14.47
CA ARG A 20 -0.89 12.21 13.30
C ARG A 20 0.46 12.76 12.84
N SER A 21 1.40 13.01 13.76
CA SER A 21 2.75 13.50 13.42
C SER A 21 3.58 12.51 12.61
N ARG A 22 3.20 11.23 12.59
CA ARG A 22 3.89 10.18 11.81
C ARG A 22 3.29 9.98 10.41
N ILE A 23 2.25 10.73 10.05
CA ILE A 23 1.63 10.64 8.72
C ILE A 23 2.40 11.54 7.74
N VAL A 24 3.08 10.92 6.77
CA VAL A 24 3.89 11.64 5.76
C VAL A 24 3.05 12.12 4.57
N GLY A 25 2.03 11.37 4.16
CA GLY A 25 1.20 11.72 3.02
C GLY A 25 0.15 10.66 2.66
N ARG A 26 -0.57 10.88 1.56
CA ARG A 26 -1.55 9.96 0.98
C ARG A 26 -1.04 9.44 -0.36
N PRO A 27 -1.02 8.12 -0.59
CA PRO A 27 -0.60 7.58 -1.88
C PRO A 27 -1.69 7.84 -2.95
N THR A 28 -1.27 8.18 -4.17
CA THR A 28 -2.17 8.71 -5.22
C THR A 28 -2.37 7.76 -6.40
N TRP A 29 -1.29 7.23 -6.98
CA TRP A 29 -1.35 6.29 -8.10
C TRP A 29 -0.16 5.34 -8.11
N VAL A 30 -0.27 4.26 -8.89
CA VAL A 30 0.82 3.31 -9.12
C VAL A 30 1.70 3.84 -10.26
N TYR A 31 2.93 4.24 -9.95
CA TYR A 31 3.90 4.67 -10.96
C TYR A 31 4.55 3.50 -11.72
N TRP A 32 4.80 2.38 -11.03
CA TRP A 32 5.47 1.22 -11.60
C TRP A 32 5.01 -0.08 -10.93
N SER A 33 4.99 -1.18 -11.69
CA SER A 33 4.72 -2.51 -11.15
C SER A 33 5.38 -3.60 -11.99
N ALA A 34 6.04 -4.56 -11.33
CA ALA A 34 6.63 -5.74 -11.94
C ALA A 34 6.21 -7.00 -11.18
N GLY A 35 6.17 -8.14 -11.88
CA GLY A 35 6.00 -9.46 -11.33
C GLY A 35 7.26 -9.99 -10.65
N ALA A 36 7.14 -11.17 -10.01
CA ALA A 36 8.29 -11.84 -9.40
C ALA A 36 9.37 -12.19 -10.43
N ASP A 37 8.95 -12.50 -11.66
CA ASP A 37 9.82 -12.86 -12.77
C ASP A 37 10.37 -11.64 -13.54
N GLY A 38 10.07 -10.43 -13.07
CA GLY A 38 10.55 -9.17 -13.68
C GLY A 38 9.62 -8.59 -14.76
N ASP A 39 8.59 -9.32 -15.17
CA ASP A 39 7.63 -8.84 -16.18
C ASP A 39 6.83 -7.63 -15.68
N ALA A 40 6.75 -6.59 -16.51
CA ALA A 40 5.99 -5.39 -16.19
C ALA A 40 4.48 -5.66 -16.18
N ARG A 41 3.81 -5.27 -15.10
CA ARG A 41 2.34 -5.38 -14.93
C ARG A 41 1.67 -4.09 -15.41
N TRP A 42 1.62 -3.92 -16.73
CA TRP A 42 1.16 -2.70 -17.39
C TRP A 42 -0.27 -2.30 -17.03
N ASP A 43 -1.14 -3.26 -16.74
CA ASP A 43 -2.52 -3.07 -16.29
C ASP A 43 -2.62 -2.30 -14.96
N ARG A 44 -1.54 -2.28 -14.17
CA ARG A 44 -1.50 -1.60 -12.87
C ARG A 44 -0.97 -0.18 -12.94
N VAL A 45 -0.15 0.15 -13.94
CA VAL A 45 0.51 1.46 -14.04
C VAL A 45 -0.54 2.53 -14.34
N GLY A 46 -0.52 3.63 -13.59
CA GLY A 46 -1.48 4.72 -13.69
C GLY A 46 -2.79 4.50 -12.91
N LEU A 47 -2.98 3.34 -12.29
CA LEU A 47 -4.15 3.11 -11.44
C LEU A 47 -4.12 4.05 -10.23
N ARG A 48 -5.25 4.72 -9.98
CA ARG A 48 -5.44 5.59 -8.84
C ARG A 48 -5.80 4.78 -7.60
N LEU A 49 -5.12 5.05 -6.49
CA LEU A 49 -5.38 4.40 -5.21
C LEU A 49 -6.61 5.04 -4.55
N ARG A 50 -7.55 4.20 -4.09
CA ARG A 50 -8.80 4.61 -3.46
C ARG A 50 -8.73 4.42 -1.95
#